data_AF-A0A915XQQ4-F1
#
_entry.id   AF-A0A915XQQ4-F1
#
_cell.length_a   1.000
_cell.length_b   1.000
_cell.length_c   1.000
_cell.angle_alpha   90.00
_cell.angle_beta   90.00
_cell.angle_gamma   90.00
#
_symmetry.space_group_name_H-M   'P 1'
#
loop_
_entity.id
_entity.type
_entity.pdbx_description
1 polymer ?
#
loop_
_entity_poly.entity_id
_entity_poly.type
_entity_poly.pdbx_seq_one_letter_code
_entity_poly.pdbx_strand_id
1 'polypeptide(L)'
;MYEVPIDTPIQAKLDVTPFSRVHVVGFISGGAEDVDANMETVRLLRSQLRTKSKLRVIEADPLPLQQVARDQAKGPSTPGSPVPADAPSSMAFPEKILDEKDLEAYEPLFANAAYWKKIGEEFQQPLIVTGTVIFRPHQASGIVTQEREVYDQFGRRTVMPTRVYMERKGYILRPKLVFIDGRTGAVLYQESYREERLYPSQQNVPALSSFFEQMDAVLPSFLNTLSTTRVRGSRIMLK
;
A
#
# COMPACT_ATOMS: atom_id res chain seq x y z
N MET A 1 28.70 31.66 18.93
CA MET A 1 27.70 30.70 18.43
C MET A 1 27.32 31.21 17.05
N TYR A 2 27.63 30.48 15.98
CA TYR A 2 27.30 30.91 14.62
C TYR A 2 26.42 29.83 14.00
N GLU A 3 25.18 30.19 13.67
CA GLU A 3 24.29 29.33 12.90
C GLU A 3 24.73 29.38 11.44
N VAL A 4 25.24 28.26 10.94
CA VAL A 4 25.48 28.08 9.51
C VAL A 4 24.32 27.25 8.97
N PRO A 5 23.40 27.83 8.18
CA PRO A 5 22.33 27.08 7.54
C PRO A 5 22.94 26.21 6.44
N ILE A 6 23.15 24.92 6.71
CA ILE A 6 23.50 23.94 5.69
C ILE A 6 22.19 23.35 5.18
N ASP A 7 21.75 23.81 4.01
CA ASP A 7 20.54 23.34 3.31
C ASP A 7 20.90 22.01 2.61
N THR A 8 20.82 20.87 3.30
CA THR A 8 20.96 19.56 2.65
C THR A 8 19.61 19.17 2.08
N PRO A 9 19.38 19.22 0.75
CA PRO A 9 18.09 18.87 0.21
C PRO A 9 17.82 17.38 0.45
N ILE A 10 16.79 17.07 1.24
CA ILE A 10 16.13 15.76 1.13
C ILE A 10 15.54 15.74 -0.28
N GLN A 11 16.11 14.92 -1.15
CA GLN A 11 15.58 14.74 -2.50
C GLN A 11 14.20 14.10 -2.37
N ALA A 12 13.18 14.77 -2.89
CA ALA A 12 11.87 14.16 -3.07
C ALA A 12 12.04 12.89 -3.90
N LYS A 13 11.44 11.77 -3.46
CA LYS A 13 11.55 10.48 -4.17
C LYS A 13 10.89 10.54 -5.56
N LEU A 14 9.87 11.39 -5.70
CA LEU A 14 9.16 11.65 -6.95
C LEU A 14 8.90 13.16 -7.10
N ASP A 15 9.23 13.72 -8.27
CA ASP A 15 8.84 15.09 -8.60
C ASP A 15 7.37 15.14 -9.06
N VAL A 16 6.51 15.70 -8.22
CA VAL A 16 5.08 15.86 -8.50
C VAL A 16 4.71 17.24 -9.04
N THR A 17 5.68 18.15 -9.18
CA THR A 17 5.49 19.51 -9.71
C THR A 17 4.77 19.56 -11.07
N PRO A 18 5.01 18.64 -12.03
CA PRO A 18 4.31 18.71 -13.33
C PRO A 18 2.83 18.31 -13.26
N PHE A 19 2.35 17.78 -12.12
CA PHE A 19 0.96 17.33 -11.96
C PHE A 19 0.15 18.35 -11.17
N SER A 20 -1.08 18.62 -11.62
CA SER A 20 -2.06 19.41 -10.88
C SER A 20 -3.14 18.55 -10.23
N ARG A 21 -3.29 17.30 -10.70
CA ARG A 21 -4.32 16.34 -10.29
C ARG A 21 -3.70 15.00 -9.94
N VAL A 22 -4.33 14.28 -9.02
CA VAL A 22 -3.97 12.91 -8.65
C VAL A 22 -5.18 12.01 -8.75
N HIS A 23 -5.02 10.86 -9.39
CA HIS A 23 -6.08 9.87 -9.53
C HIS A 23 -5.65 8.56 -8.88
N VAL A 24 -6.33 8.20 -7.79
CA VAL A 24 -6.19 6.87 -7.19
C VAL A 24 -7.16 5.95 -7.92
N VAL A 25 -6.63 5.15 -8.84
CA VAL A 25 -7.44 4.38 -9.82
C VAL A 25 -8.03 3.13 -9.19
N GLY A 26 -7.28 2.43 -8.35
CA GLY A 26 -7.65 1.13 -7.80
C GLY A 26 -6.40 0.32 -7.47
N PHE A 27 -6.61 -0.79 -6.79
CA PHE A 27 -5.55 -1.72 -6.39
C PHE A 27 -5.99 -3.14 -6.66
N ILE A 28 -5.01 -3.98 -7.00
CA ILE A 28 -5.17 -5.42 -7.03
C ILE A 28 -5.07 -5.90 -5.58
N SER A 29 -6.21 -6.29 -5.02
CA SER A 29 -6.35 -6.72 -3.63
C SER A 29 -6.35 -8.25 -3.49
N GLY A 30 -5.82 -8.74 -2.38
CA GLY A 30 -5.80 -10.15 -2.00
C GLY A 30 -5.71 -10.38 -0.48
N GLY A 31 -5.96 -11.62 -0.06
CA GLY A 31 -5.89 -12.06 1.34
C GLY A 31 -7.25 -12.24 2.01
N ALA A 32 -7.50 -11.53 3.10
CA ALA A 32 -8.66 -11.67 3.96
C ALA A 32 -9.95 -11.23 3.27
N GLU A 33 -10.97 -12.08 3.32
CA GLU A 33 -12.27 -11.83 2.67
C GLU A 33 -13.15 -10.84 3.45
N ASP A 34 -12.84 -10.63 4.74
CA ASP A 34 -13.61 -9.75 5.63
C ASP A 34 -13.42 -8.25 5.35
N VAL A 35 -12.45 -7.89 4.48
CA VAL A 35 -12.10 -6.50 4.17
C VAL A 35 -11.93 -6.33 2.67
N ASP A 36 -12.67 -5.40 2.07
CA ASP A 36 -12.40 -4.96 0.70
C ASP A 36 -11.17 -4.04 0.69
N ALA A 37 -9.99 -4.65 0.63
CA ALA A 37 -8.74 -3.92 0.66
C ALA A 37 -8.57 -2.96 -0.54
N ASN A 38 -9.25 -3.18 -1.67
CA ASN A 38 -9.20 -2.24 -2.79
C ASN A 38 -9.98 -0.97 -2.45
N MET A 39 -11.27 -1.11 -2.12
CA MET A 39 -12.12 0.04 -1.81
C MET A 39 -11.61 0.84 -0.61
N GLU A 40 -11.19 0.16 0.47
CA GLU A 40 -10.73 0.85 1.68
C GLU A 40 -9.40 1.57 1.45
N THR A 41 -8.46 0.98 0.69
CA THR A 41 -7.21 1.66 0.31
C THR A 41 -7.48 2.91 -0.51
N VAL A 42 -8.35 2.81 -1.53
CA VAL A 42 -8.66 3.95 -2.40
C VAL A 42 -9.32 5.07 -1.59
N ARG A 43 -10.29 4.74 -0.75
CA ARG A 43 -10.98 5.69 0.11
C ARG A 43 -10.02 6.40 1.07
N LEU A 44 -9.15 5.62 1.73
CA LEU A 44 -8.18 6.15 2.67
C LEU A 44 -7.17 7.08 2.00
N LEU A 45 -6.52 6.62 0.91
CA LEU A 45 -5.52 7.42 0.20
C LEU A 45 -6.11 8.72 -0.35
N ARG A 46 -7.34 8.68 -0.90
CA ARG A 46 -8.03 9.90 -1.36
C ARG A 46 -8.27 10.89 -0.23
N SER A 47 -8.72 10.41 0.92
CA SER A 47 -8.95 11.25 2.11
C SER A 47 -7.66 11.93 2.59
N GLN A 48 -6.55 11.17 2.63
CA GLN A 48 -5.25 11.68 3.04
C GLN A 48 -4.66 12.67 2.03
N LEU A 49 -4.77 12.38 0.74
CA LEU A 49 -4.33 13.29 -0.33
C LEU A 49 -5.11 14.60 -0.31
N ARG A 50 -6.44 14.55 -0.12
CA ARG A 50 -7.27 15.76 -0.03
C ARG A 50 -6.85 16.66 1.14
N THR A 51 -6.42 16.06 2.24
CA THR A 51 -6.09 16.79 3.48
C THR A 51 -4.64 17.29 3.47
N LYS A 52 -3.71 16.54 2.88
CA LYS A 52 -2.26 16.75 3.05
C LYS A 52 -1.49 17.02 1.75
N SER A 53 -2.08 16.81 0.58
CA SER A 53 -1.45 17.08 -0.72
C SER A 53 -1.92 18.40 -1.33
N LYS A 54 -1.09 18.99 -2.20
CA LYS A 54 -1.45 20.16 -3.01
C LYS A 54 -2.20 19.76 -4.31
N LEU A 55 -2.23 18.47 -4.64
CA LEU A 55 -2.85 17.95 -5.86
C LEU A 55 -4.36 17.85 -5.71
N ARG A 56 -5.11 18.20 -6.76
CA ARG A 56 -6.57 18.00 -6.78
C ARG A 56 -6.88 16.51 -6.94
N VAL A 57 -7.54 15.92 -5.96
CA VAL A 57 -7.92 14.50 -5.98
C VAL A 57 -9.10 14.29 -6.92
N ILE A 58 -8.99 13.30 -7.81
CA ILE A 58 -10.07 12.89 -8.70
C ILE A 58 -10.96 11.86 -8.00
N GLU A 59 -12.25 12.17 -7.90
CA GLU A 59 -13.29 11.30 -7.36
C GLU A 59 -13.97 10.55 -8.51
N ALA A 60 -13.49 9.34 -8.80
CA ALA A 60 -14.09 8.41 -9.75
C ALA A 60 -14.21 7.02 -9.10
N ASP A 61 -15.04 6.13 -9.61
CA ASP A 61 -15.16 4.80 -9.00
C ASP A 61 -13.85 3.99 -9.16
N PRO A 62 -13.44 3.21 -8.13
CA PRO A 62 -12.26 2.36 -8.24
C PRO A 62 -12.40 1.35 -9.38
N LEU A 63 -11.39 1.24 -10.22
CA LEU A 63 -11.37 0.26 -11.29
C LEU A 63 -11.11 -1.16 -10.72
N PRO A 64 -11.84 -2.19 -11.20
CA PRO A 64 -11.59 -3.59 -10.84
C PRO A 64 -10.38 -4.11 -11.62
N LEU A 65 -9.17 -3.74 -11.20
CA LEU A 65 -7.93 -4.01 -11.94
C LEU A 65 -7.67 -5.50 -12.20
N GLN A 66 -8.17 -6.41 -11.34
CA GLN A 66 -8.06 -7.86 -11.60
C GLN A 66 -8.86 -8.27 -12.84
N GLN A 67 -10.05 -7.71 -13.05
CA GLN A 67 -10.88 -7.98 -14.22
C GLN A 67 -10.26 -7.37 -15.47
N VAL A 68 -9.79 -6.12 -15.37
CA VAL A 68 -9.09 -5.44 -16.47
C VAL A 68 -7.88 -6.24 -16.95
N ALA A 69 -7.07 -6.80 -16.03
CA ALA A 69 -5.94 -7.63 -16.40
C ALA A 69 -6.36 -8.91 -17.14
N ARG A 70 -7.43 -9.57 -16.66
CA ARG A 70 -8.00 -10.76 -17.30
C ARG A 70 -8.54 -10.46 -18.69
N ASP A 71 -9.19 -9.32 -18.88
CA ASP A 71 -9.76 -8.91 -20.17
C ASP A 71 -8.66 -8.53 -21.17
N GLN A 72 -7.61 -7.85 -20.72
CA GLN A 72 -6.45 -7.55 -21.57
C GLN A 72 -5.73 -8.81 -22.03
N ALA A 73 -5.63 -9.83 -21.18
CA ALA A 73 -5.00 -11.09 -21.54
C ALA A 73 -5.84 -11.95 -22.51
N LYS A 74 -7.17 -11.80 -22.48
CA LYS A 74 -8.07 -12.47 -23.44
C LYS A 74 -7.98 -11.87 -24.86
N GLY A 75 -7.41 -10.67 -25.00
CA GLY A 75 -7.31 -9.96 -26.27
C GLY A 75 -8.67 -9.55 -26.85
N PRO A 76 -8.70 -8.75 -27.94
CA PRO A 76 -9.94 -8.47 -28.64
C PRO A 76 -10.51 -9.76 -29.21
N SER A 77 -11.68 -10.16 -28.71
CA SER A 77 -12.45 -11.28 -29.25
C SER A 77 -13.09 -10.84 -30.57
N THR A 78 -12.39 -11.09 -31.68
CA THR A 78 -12.98 -10.93 -33.01
C THR A 78 -14.09 -11.97 -33.19
N PRO A 79 -15.36 -11.60 -33.42
CA PRO A 79 -16.41 -12.56 -33.70
C PRO A 79 -16.13 -13.24 -35.03
N GLY A 80 -15.76 -14.53 -35.01
CA GLY A 80 -15.56 -15.35 -36.21
C GLY A 80 -14.14 -15.83 -36.51
N SER A 81 -13.14 -15.53 -35.67
CA SER A 81 -11.85 -16.22 -35.76
C SER A 81 -11.94 -17.59 -35.08
N PRO A 82 -11.46 -18.69 -35.70
CA PRO A 82 -11.40 -19.99 -35.03
C PRO A 82 -10.53 -19.83 -33.80
N VAL A 83 -11.07 -20.18 -32.63
CA VAL A 83 -10.27 -20.28 -31.40
C VAL A 83 -9.18 -21.30 -31.70
N PRO A 84 -7.88 -20.94 -31.72
CA PRO A 84 -6.83 -21.93 -31.84
C PRO A 84 -6.92 -22.78 -30.58
N ALA A 85 -7.23 -24.07 -30.74
CA ALA A 85 -7.38 -25.03 -29.64
C ALA A 85 -6.05 -25.31 -28.89
N ASP A 86 -5.01 -24.52 -29.14
CA ASP A 86 -3.64 -24.75 -28.69
C ASP A 86 -2.91 -23.45 -28.31
N ALA A 87 -3.64 -22.39 -27.95
CA ALA A 87 -3.04 -21.27 -27.23
C ALA A 87 -2.69 -21.75 -25.81
N PRO A 88 -1.43 -21.66 -25.36
CA PRO A 88 -1.07 -22.02 -23.98
C PRO A 88 -1.91 -21.16 -23.04
N SER A 89 -2.91 -21.80 -22.41
CA SER A 89 -3.85 -21.17 -21.48
C SER A 89 -3.20 -20.91 -20.11
N SER A 90 -1.91 -20.60 -20.08
CA SER A 90 -1.07 -20.69 -18.89
C SER A 90 -0.23 -19.42 -18.68
N MET A 91 -0.88 -18.27 -18.63
CA MET A 91 -0.75 -17.44 -17.43
C MET A 91 -2.16 -17.30 -16.85
N ALA A 92 -2.60 -18.36 -16.18
CA ALA A 92 -3.89 -18.38 -15.52
C ALA A 92 -3.86 -17.37 -14.37
N PHE A 93 -4.64 -16.29 -14.50
CA PHE A 93 -4.86 -15.39 -13.38
C PHE A 93 -5.53 -16.18 -12.24
N PRO A 94 -4.97 -16.16 -11.03
CA PRO A 94 -5.58 -16.87 -9.92
C PRO A 94 -6.95 -16.27 -9.59
N GLU A 95 -7.92 -17.12 -9.26
CA GLU A 95 -9.26 -16.68 -8.84
C GLU A 95 -9.21 -15.90 -7.53
N LYS A 96 -8.40 -16.37 -6.58
CA LYS A 96 -8.12 -15.74 -5.29
C LYS A 96 -6.63 -15.46 -5.16
N ILE A 97 -6.29 -14.25 -4.74
CA ILE A 97 -4.92 -13.82 -4.49
C ILE A 97 -4.63 -14.07 -3.02
N LEU A 98 -3.82 -15.08 -2.72
CA LEU A 98 -3.50 -15.49 -1.35
C LEU A 98 -2.15 -14.90 -0.92
N ASP A 99 -1.18 -14.94 -1.82
CA ASP A 99 0.20 -14.54 -1.55
C ASP A 99 0.80 -13.70 -2.69
N GLU A 100 2.02 -13.20 -2.46
CA GLU A 100 2.74 -12.31 -3.38
C GLU A 100 3.01 -12.96 -4.74
N LYS A 101 3.19 -14.27 -4.79
CA LYS A 101 3.37 -15.02 -6.04
C LYS A 101 2.16 -14.90 -6.96
N ASP A 102 0.96 -14.81 -6.40
CA ASP A 102 -0.29 -14.67 -7.17
C ASP A 102 -0.38 -13.28 -7.82
N LEU A 103 0.30 -12.28 -7.27
CA LEU A 103 0.36 -10.93 -7.83
C LEU A 103 1.28 -10.84 -9.05
N GLU A 104 2.27 -11.72 -9.19
CA GLU A 104 3.22 -11.71 -10.31
C GLU A 104 2.49 -11.80 -11.66
N ALA A 105 1.39 -12.56 -11.72
CA ALA A 105 0.53 -12.67 -12.91
C ALA A 105 -0.07 -11.32 -13.36
N TYR A 106 -0.21 -10.37 -12.42
CA TYR A 106 -0.80 -9.06 -12.68
C TYR A 106 0.22 -7.94 -12.91
N GLU A 107 1.50 -8.17 -12.61
CA GLU A 107 2.57 -7.18 -12.83
C GLU A 107 2.60 -6.58 -14.25
N PRO A 108 2.37 -7.35 -15.34
CA PRO A 108 2.35 -6.80 -16.70
C PRO A 108 1.29 -5.71 -16.92
N LEU A 109 0.20 -5.69 -16.12
CA LEU A 109 -0.82 -4.63 -16.21
C LEU A 109 -0.21 -3.25 -15.93
N PHE A 110 0.68 -3.16 -14.93
CA PHE A 110 1.29 -1.88 -14.55
C PHE A 110 2.28 -1.37 -15.60
N ALA A 111 2.85 -2.28 -16.40
CA ALA A 111 3.74 -1.94 -17.52
C ALA A 111 2.99 -1.54 -18.81
N ASN A 112 1.66 -1.72 -18.88
CA ASN A 112 0.88 -1.37 -20.08
C ASN A 112 0.68 0.16 -20.21
N ALA A 113 1.68 0.84 -20.76
CA ALA A 113 1.64 2.30 -20.93
C ALA A 113 0.46 2.79 -21.79
N ALA A 114 0.06 2.03 -22.81
CA ALA A 114 -1.07 2.41 -23.68
C ALA A 114 -2.39 2.47 -22.90
N TYR A 115 -2.62 1.50 -22.02
CA TYR A 115 -3.79 1.48 -21.14
C TYR A 115 -3.80 2.67 -20.18
N TRP A 116 -2.69 2.90 -19.47
CA TRP A 116 -2.61 4.00 -18.49
C TRP A 116 -2.65 5.38 -19.14
N LYS A 117 -2.11 5.53 -20.35
CA LYS A 117 -2.23 6.74 -21.13
C LYS A 117 -3.70 7.05 -21.49
N LYS A 118 -4.48 6.03 -21.88
CA LYS A 118 -5.91 6.20 -22.16
C LYS A 118 -6.69 6.69 -20.94
N ILE A 119 -6.44 6.08 -19.77
CA ILE A 119 -7.01 6.53 -18.49
C ILE A 119 -6.55 7.97 -18.18
N GLY A 120 -5.28 8.27 -18.43
CA GLY A 120 -4.76 9.61 -18.22
C GLY A 120 -5.43 10.65 -19.12
N GLU A 121 -5.67 10.36 -20.40
CA GLU A 121 -6.39 11.23 -21.32
C GLU A 121 -7.83 11.51 -20.85
N GLU A 122 -8.54 10.48 -20.36
CA GLU A 122 -9.90 10.60 -19.80
C GLU A 122 -9.95 11.55 -18.58
N PHE A 123 -8.93 11.48 -17.71
CA PHE A 123 -8.89 12.23 -16.45
C PHE A 123 -7.99 13.48 -16.47
N GLN A 124 -7.62 13.98 -17.66
CA GLN A 124 -6.78 15.18 -17.86
C GLN A 124 -5.34 15.06 -17.33
N GLN A 125 -4.64 14.01 -17.73
CA GLN A 125 -3.23 13.71 -17.45
C GLN A 125 -2.85 13.83 -15.94
N PRO A 126 -3.56 13.13 -15.04
CA PRO A 126 -3.23 13.16 -13.62
C PRO A 126 -1.98 12.33 -13.31
N LEU A 127 -1.42 12.54 -12.12
CA LEU A 127 -0.57 11.51 -11.51
C LEU A 127 -1.46 10.34 -11.11
N ILE A 128 -1.23 9.18 -11.71
CA ILE A 128 -1.99 7.96 -11.42
C ILE A 128 -1.31 7.24 -10.26
N VAL A 129 -2.10 6.87 -9.25
CA VAL A 129 -1.69 6.04 -8.11
C VAL A 129 -2.49 4.74 -8.17
N THR A 130 -1.77 3.63 -8.23
CA THR A 130 -2.31 2.27 -8.35
C THR A 130 -1.38 1.29 -7.64
N GLY A 131 -1.64 -0.01 -7.75
CA GLY A 131 -0.70 -1.05 -7.34
C GLY A 131 -1.40 -2.29 -6.79
N THR A 132 -0.78 -2.93 -5.80
CA THR A 132 -1.30 -4.15 -5.16
C THR A 132 -1.41 -3.96 -3.65
N VAL A 133 -2.35 -4.67 -3.03
CA VAL A 133 -2.53 -4.69 -1.57
C VAL A 133 -2.88 -6.10 -1.12
N ILE A 134 -1.96 -6.76 -0.42
CA ILE A 134 -2.26 -8.02 0.26
C ILE A 134 -2.48 -7.72 1.73
N PHE A 135 -3.61 -8.15 2.27
CA PHE A 135 -3.90 -8.09 3.70
C PHE A 135 -4.38 -9.47 4.16
N ARG A 136 -3.59 -10.20 4.96
CA ARG A 136 -3.90 -11.59 5.29
C ARG A 136 -3.69 -11.89 6.78
N PRO A 137 -4.45 -12.84 7.36
CA PRO A 137 -4.22 -13.27 8.74
C PRO A 137 -2.84 -13.93 8.88
N HIS A 138 -2.21 -13.72 10.02
CA HIS A 138 -0.94 -14.32 10.39
C HIS A 138 -0.99 -14.79 11.85
N GLN A 139 -0.46 -15.98 12.12
CA GLN A 139 -0.33 -16.53 13.46
C GLN A 139 1.12 -16.94 13.70
N ALA A 140 1.65 -16.54 14.84
CA ALA A 140 3.01 -16.87 15.26
C ALA A 140 3.03 -17.11 16.77
N SER A 141 3.74 -18.15 17.19
CA SER A 141 3.91 -18.50 18.60
C SER A 141 5.32 -18.15 19.06
N GLY A 142 5.45 -17.55 20.25
CA GLY A 142 6.76 -17.14 20.76
C GLY A 142 6.74 -16.72 22.22
N ILE A 143 7.93 -16.51 22.78
CA ILE A 143 8.10 -16.01 24.15
C ILE A 143 7.90 -14.50 24.16
N VAL A 144 6.94 -14.02 24.95
CA VAL A 144 6.67 -12.60 25.17
C VAL A 144 6.95 -12.26 26.63
N THR A 145 7.59 -11.11 26.87
CA THR A 145 7.75 -10.58 28.23
C THR A 145 6.49 -9.78 28.56
N GLN A 146 5.75 -10.22 29.56
CA GLN A 146 4.60 -9.50 30.10
C GLN A 146 4.95 -8.92 31.46
N GLU A 147 4.58 -7.66 31.67
CA GLU A 147 4.63 -7.02 32.98
C GLU A 147 3.52 -7.59 33.85
N ARG A 148 3.90 -8.30 34.92
CA ARG A 148 2.95 -8.82 35.91
C ARG A 148 3.07 -7.99 37.18
N GLU A 149 1.95 -7.43 37.62
CA GLU A 149 1.87 -6.78 38.93
C GLU A 149 1.90 -7.87 40.01
N VAL A 150 2.88 -7.79 40.89
CA VAL A 150 3.04 -8.65 42.06
C VAL A 150 3.03 -7.75 43.28
N TYR A 151 2.22 -8.09 44.26
CA TYR A 151 2.19 -7.40 45.55
C TYR A 151 3.21 -8.06 46.48
N ASP A 152 4.11 -7.27 47.05
CA ASP A 152 5.04 -7.77 48.06
C ASP A 152 4.31 -8.07 49.39
N GLN A 153 5.04 -8.63 50.36
CA GLN A 153 4.51 -8.98 51.69
C GLN A 153 4.02 -7.76 52.49
N PHE A 154 4.34 -6.54 52.04
CA PHE A 154 3.92 -5.26 52.63
C PHE A 154 2.81 -4.58 51.82
N GLY A 155 2.23 -5.26 50.81
CA GLY A 155 1.16 -4.75 49.97
C GLY A 155 1.59 -3.71 48.93
N ARG A 156 2.89 -3.53 48.68
CA ARG A 156 3.38 -2.60 47.65
C ARG A 156 3.34 -3.26 46.28
N ARG A 157 2.83 -2.53 45.29
CA ARG A 157 2.75 -2.98 43.90
C ARG A 157 4.14 -2.94 43.26
N THR A 158 4.66 -4.10 42.88
CA THR A 158 5.91 -4.24 42.11
C THR A 158 5.60 -4.83 40.74
N VAL A 159 6.16 -4.28 39.67
CA VAL A 159 6.01 -4.81 38.31
C VAL A 159 7.19 -5.73 38.03
N MET A 160 6.93 -7.02 37.84
CA MET A 160 7.96 -8.01 37.48
C MET A 160 7.76 -8.51 36.04
N PRO A 161 8.79 -8.42 35.17
CA PRO A 161 8.71 -8.96 33.83
C PRO A 161 8.70 -10.49 33.87
N THR A 162 7.62 -11.10 33.40
CA THR A 162 7.47 -12.56 33.29
C THR A 162 7.54 -12.96 31.81
N ARG A 163 8.43 -13.89 31.48
CA ARG A 163 8.49 -14.48 30.14
C ARG A 163 7.46 -15.60 30.03
N VAL A 164 6.49 -15.43 29.15
CA VAL A 164 5.44 -16.43 28.92
C VAL A 164 5.45 -16.82 27.45
N TYR A 165 5.37 -18.12 27.16
CA TYR A 165 5.14 -18.59 25.80
C TYR A 165 3.68 -18.34 25.44
N MET A 166 3.44 -17.60 24.36
CA MET A 166 2.11 -17.17 23.96
C MET A 166 1.94 -17.31 22.46
N GLU A 167 0.78 -17.82 22.06
CA GLU A 167 0.34 -17.73 20.67
C GLU A 167 -0.15 -16.32 20.39
N ARG A 168 0.28 -15.76 19.25
CA ARG A 168 -0.17 -14.45 18.79
C ARG A 168 -0.83 -14.58 17.44
N LYS A 169 -1.94 -13.88 17.26
CA LYS A 169 -2.69 -13.81 16.01
C LYS A 169 -2.75 -12.35 15.57
N GLY A 170 -2.79 -12.11 14.28
CA GLY A 170 -2.94 -10.78 13.74
C GLY A 170 -2.90 -10.82 12.24
N TYR A 171 -2.31 -9.80 11.62
CA TYR A 171 -2.37 -9.62 10.18
C TYR A 171 -1.03 -9.15 9.63
N ILE A 172 -0.79 -9.46 8.36
CA ILE A 172 0.28 -8.89 7.56
C ILE A 172 -0.38 -8.07 6.44
N LEU A 173 0.06 -6.83 6.31
CA LEU A 173 -0.28 -5.93 5.20
C LEU A 173 0.96 -5.73 4.32
N ARG A 174 0.81 -5.95 3.02
CA ARG A 174 1.83 -5.69 2.00
C ARG A 174 1.22 -4.90 0.84
N PRO A 175 1.26 -3.56 0.90
CA PRO A 175 0.93 -2.72 -0.23
C PRO A 175 2.18 -2.48 -1.10
N LYS A 176 2.02 -2.64 -2.42
CA LYS A 176 2.95 -2.12 -3.43
C LYS A 176 2.25 -0.97 -4.12
N LEU A 177 2.79 0.22 -3.98
CA LEU A 177 2.28 1.44 -4.60
C LEU A 177 3.05 1.71 -5.88
N VAL A 178 2.33 2.00 -6.96
CA VAL A 178 2.88 2.30 -8.28
C VAL A 178 2.34 3.66 -8.72
N PHE A 179 3.27 4.54 -9.11
CA PHE A 179 3.00 5.89 -9.57
C PHE A 179 3.25 5.95 -11.07
N ILE A 180 2.24 6.37 -11.83
CA ILE A 180 2.25 6.38 -13.28
C ILE A 180 1.96 7.78 -13.79
N ASP A 181 2.71 8.23 -14.80
CA ASP A 181 2.44 9.48 -15.50
C ASP A 181 1.22 9.31 -16.41
N GLY A 182 0.12 10.03 -16.13
CA GLY A 182 -1.07 9.98 -16.98
C GLY A 182 -0.87 10.53 -18.40
N ARG A 183 0.19 11.31 -18.67
CA ARG A 183 0.47 11.81 -20.03
C ARG A 183 1.05 10.73 -20.93
N THR A 184 1.97 9.93 -20.40
CA THR A 184 2.76 8.96 -21.17
C THR A 184 2.36 7.51 -20.89
N GLY A 185 1.74 7.25 -19.74
CA GLY A 185 1.50 5.91 -19.21
C GLY A 185 2.74 5.25 -18.59
N ALA A 186 3.87 5.97 -18.48
CA ALA A 186 5.11 5.43 -17.95
C ALA A 186 5.07 5.34 -16.41
N VAL A 187 5.59 4.23 -15.86
CA VAL A 187 5.81 4.08 -14.42
C VAL A 187 6.93 5.03 -14.00
N LEU A 188 6.62 5.96 -13.11
CA LEU A 188 7.56 6.94 -12.57
C LEU A 188 8.29 6.42 -11.34
N TYR A 189 7.55 5.77 -10.45
CA TYR A 189 8.06 5.29 -9.17
C TYR A 189 7.23 4.11 -8.67
N GLN A 190 7.86 3.24 -7.90
CA GLN A 190 7.18 2.15 -7.21
C GLN A 190 7.79 1.95 -5.83
N GLU A 191 6.96 1.58 -4.86
CA GLU A 191 7.40 1.36 -3.48
C GLU A 191 6.57 0.27 -2.82
N SER A 192 7.25 -0.67 -2.17
CA SER A 192 6.63 -1.79 -1.46
C SER A 192 6.82 -1.63 0.03
N TYR A 193 5.78 -1.94 0.79
CA TYR A 193 5.79 -1.89 2.24
C TYR A 193 5.43 -3.27 2.81
N ARG A 194 5.85 -3.50 4.05
CA ARG A 194 5.44 -4.67 4.83
C ARG A 194 5.19 -4.25 6.26
N GLU A 195 3.94 -4.34 6.67
CA GLU A 195 3.51 -4.14 8.04
C GLU A 195 3.03 -5.47 8.63
N GLU A 196 3.43 -5.73 9.86
CA GLU A 196 3.03 -6.93 10.59
C GLU A 196 2.62 -6.52 11.99
N ARG A 197 1.40 -6.91 12.38
CA ARG A 197 0.88 -6.67 13.72
C ARG A 197 0.35 -7.98 14.28
N LEU A 198 0.82 -8.30 15.48
CA LEU A 198 0.48 -9.51 16.20
C LEU A 198 -0.07 -9.13 17.57
N TYR A 199 -1.21 -9.71 17.92
CA TYR A 199 -1.91 -9.50 19.17
C TYR A 199 -1.92 -10.81 20.00
N PRO A 200 -2.01 -10.73 21.33
CA PRO A 200 -2.30 -11.90 22.16
C PRO A 200 -3.51 -12.67 21.64
N SER A 201 -3.43 -14.00 21.57
CA SER A 201 -4.52 -14.81 21.00
C SER A 201 -5.87 -14.70 21.73
N GLN A 202 -5.86 -14.28 23.00
CA GLN A 202 -7.09 -14.00 23.76
C GLN A 202 -7.77 -12.69 23.34
N GLN A 203 -7.05 -11.78 22.67
CA GLN A 203 -7.58 -10.51 22.21
C GLN A 203 -8.21 -10.70 20.82
N ASN A 204 -9.52 -10.47 20.72
CA ASN A 204 -10.21 -10.44 19.43
C ASN A 204 -10.07 -9.05 18.80
N VAL A 205 -9.30 -8.93 17.72
CA VAL A 205 -9.11 -7.68 16.98
C VAL A 205 -9.78 -7.83 15.61
N PRO A 206 -10.77 -6.98 15.27
CA PRO A 206 -11.42 -7.02 13.96
C PRO A 206 -10.43 -6.75 12.82
N ALA A 207 -10.61 -7.48 11.70
CA ALA A 207 -9.77 -7.38 10.51
C ALA A 207 -9.68 -5.93 9.98
N LEU A 208 -10.82 -5.23 9.88
CA LEU A 208 -10.88 -3.87 9.38
C LEU A 208 -10.10 -2.88 10.27
N SER A 209 -10.18 -3.01 11.60
CA SER A 209 -9.44 -2.16 12.53
C SER A 209 -7.94 -2.39 12.37
N SER A 210 -7.49 -3.66 12.32
CA SER A 210 -6.07 -3.96 12.10
C SER A 210 -5.58 -3.50 10.73
N PHE A 211 -6.44 -3.52 9.69
CA PHE A 211 -6.11 -3.00 8.37
C PHE A 211 -5.83 -1.48 8.43
N PHE A 212 -6.72 -0.70 9.06
CA PHE A 212 -6.52 0.74 9.18
C PHE A 212 -5.30 1.10 10.03
N GLU A 213 -5.07 0.41 11.14
CA GLU A 213 -3.86 0.62 11.96
C GLU A 213 -2.57 0.38 11.18
N GLN A 214 -2.54 -0.66 10.33
CA GLN A 214 -1.40 -0.97 9.48
C GLN A 214 -1.26 0.02 8.31
N MET A 215 -2.36 0.42 7.68
CA MET A 215 -2.34 1.45 6.64
C MET A 215 -1.88 2.81 7.19
N ASP A 216 -2.29 3.17 8.40
CA ASP A 216 -1.87 4.40 9.08
C ASP A 216 -0.34 4.45 9.30
N ALA A 217 0.31 3.30 9.45
CA ALA A 217 1.78 3.21 9.49
C ALA A 217 2.44 3.45 8.11
N VAL A 218 1.77 3.06 7.01
CA VAL A 218 2.26 3.25 5.63
C VAL A 218 2.05 4.68 5.13
N LEU A 219 0.99 5.36 5.58
CA LEU A 219 0.56 6.66 5.09
C LEU A 219 1.64 7.77 5.13
N PRO A 220 2.43 7.95 6.21
CA PRO A 220 3.47 8.97 6.25
C PRO A 220 4.50 8.81 5.12
N SER A 221 4.94 7.57 4.87
CA SER A 221 5.91 7.26 3.82
C SER A 221 5.33 7.52 2.43
N PHE A 222 4.09 7.09 2.18
CA PHE A 222 3.38 7.39 0.95
C PHE A 222 3.29 8.90 0.67
N LEU A 223 2.90 9.69 1.67
CA LEU A 223 2.79 11.14 1.53
C LEU A 223 4.14 11.81 1.34
N ASN A 224 5.19 11.30 1.98
CA ASN A 224 6.56 11.78 1.79
C ASN A 224 7.06 11.52 0.36
N THR A 225 6.68 10.40 -0.25
CA THR A 225 7.01 10.12 -1.66
C THR A 225 6.42 11.17 -2.61
N LEU A 226 5.26 11.74 -2.27
CA LEU A 226 4.59 12.80 -3.03
C LEU A 226 4.98 14.21 -2.59
N SER A 227 5.74 14.36 -1.51
CA SER A 227 6.09 15.66 -0.94
C SER A 227 7.37 16.20 -1.57
N THR A 228 7.32 17.41 -2.11
CA THR A 228 8.49 18.11 -2.67
C THR A 228 9.28 18.89 -1.62
N THR A 229 9.08 18.62 -0.33
CA THR A 229 9.60 19.48 0.75
C THR A 229 11.10 19.24 0.99
N ARG A 230 11.93 20.25 0.69
CA ARG A 230 13.31 20.32 1.19
C ARG A 230 13.27 20.53 2.71
N VAL A 231 13.81 19.59 3.48
CA VAL A 231 13.96 19.79 4.93
C VAL A 231 15.23 20.60 5.18
N ARG A 232 15.07 21.84 5.67
CA ARG A 232 16.18 22.61 6.25
C ARG A 232 16.44 22.11 7.66
N GLY A 233 17.58 21.46 7.87
CA GLY A 233 18.09 21.16 9.20
C GLY A 233 19.10 22.22 9.65
N SER A 234 18.96 22.76 10.86
CA SER A 234 20.00 23.57 11.51
C SER A 234 20.76 22.70 12.51
N ARG A 235 22.06 22.47 12.30
CA ARG A 235 22.95 21.89 13.33
C ARG A 235 23.70 23.02 14.03
N ILE A 236 23.56 23.08 15.36
CA ILE A 236 24.32 23.99 16.22
C ILE A 236 25.67 23.33 16.51
N MET A 237 26.76 23.94 16.04
CA MET A 237 28.12 23.53 16.41
C MET A 237 28.54 24.27 17.69
N LEU A 238 28.80 23.52 18.76
CA LEU A 238 29.49 24.00 19.96
C LEU A 238 31.00 23.86 19.74
N LYS A 239 31.76 24.87 20.18
CA LYS A 239 33.21 24.99 19.95
C LYS A 239 34.00 24.05 20.84
#